data_AF-A0A9D5EM81-F1
#
_entry.id   AF-A0A9D5EM81-F1
#
_cell.length_a   1.000
_cell.length_b   1.000
_cell.length_c   1.000
_cell.angle_alpha   90.00
_cell.angle_beta   90.00
_cell.angle_gamma   90.00
#
_symmetry.space_group_name_H-M   'P 1'
#
loop_
_entity.id
_entity.type
_entity.pdbx_description
1 polymer ?
#
loop_
_entity_poly.entity_id
_entity_poly.type
_entity_poly.pdbx_seq_one_letter_code
_entity_poly.pdbx_strand_id
1 'polypeptide(L)'
;MADVAFHPDAQREYQVALRWYQQRSSSAARRFVGEVDRMVAVIGTQPDRYAWYEEPFREAGLQRYPFSVIYRVEPSGDVLVLAIAHASREPGYWLDRA
;
A
#
# COMPACT_ATOMS: atom_id res chain seq x y z
N MET A 1 7.35 -5.88 -15.77
CA MET A 1 6.24 -5.41 -14.92
C MET A 1 5.95 -6.55 -13.99
N ALA A 2 6.12 -6.33 -12.69
CA ALA A 2 5.88 -7.32 -11.65
C ALA A 2 4.38 -7.46 -11.40
N ASP A 3 3.91 -8.66 -11.11
CA ASP A 3 2.56 -8.83 -10.61
C ASP A 3 2.48 -8.29 -9.18
N VAL A 4 1.41 -7.57 -8.86
CA VAL A 4 1.22 -6.98 -7.52
C VAL A 4 0.05 -7.67 -6.84
N ALA A 5 0.36 -8.48 -5.84
CA ALA A 5 -0.61 -9.16 -4.99
C ALA A 5 -0.80 -8.40 -3.67
N PHE A 6 -1.97 -8.57 -3.06
CA PHE A 6 -2.29 -7.99 -1.76
C PHE A 6 -2.47 -9.09 -0.73
N HIS A 7 -1.82 -8.95 0.42
CA HIS A 7 -2.17 -9.72 1.61
C HIS A 7 -3.64 -9.43 1.98
N PRO A 8 -4.42 -10.43 2.45
CA PRO A 8 -5.84 -10.24 2.80
C PRO A 8 -6.10 -9.08 3.77
N ASP A 9 -5.20 -8.84 4.71
CA ASP A 9 -5.32 -7.71 5.64
C ASP A 9 -5.01 -6.35 4.99
N ALA A 10 -4.07 -6.29 4.03
CA ALA A 10 -3.83 -5.08 3.24
C ALA A 10 -5.08 -4.72 2.42
N GLN A 11 -5.71 -5.73 1.84
CA GLN A 11 -6.98 -5.57 1.12
C GLN A 11 -8.10 -5.07 2.07
N ARG A 12 -8.15 -5.59 3.30
CA ARG A 12 -9.11 -5.13 4.31
C ARG A 12 -8.87 -3.67 4.72
N GLU A 13 -7.61 -3.28 4.89
CA GLU A 13 -7.20 -1.91 5.22
C GLU A 13 -7.61 -0.92 4.13
N TYR A 14 -7.32 -1.26 2.87
CA TYR A 14 -7.76 -0.50 1.71
C TYR A 14 -9.29 -0.30 1.72
N GLN A 15 -10.06 -1.39 1.93
CA GLN A 15 -11.51 -1.32 1.95
C GLN A 15 -12.06 -0.48 3.12
N VAL A 16 -11.44 -0.57 4.30
CA VAL A 16 -11.80 0.26 5.46
C VAL A 16 -11.55 1.74 5.17
N ALA A 17 -10.38 2.07 4.63
CA ALA A 17 -10.04 3.44 4.24
C ALA A 17 -10.99 3.97 3.16
N LEU A 18 -11.28 3.17 2.14
CA LEU A 18 -12.22 3.51 1.08
C LEU A 18 -13.61 3.83 1.64
N ARG A 19 -14.17 2.96 2.51
CA ARG A 19 -15.47 3.20 3.16
C ARG A 19 -15.45 4.47 4.01
N TRP A 20 -14.36 4.73 4.73
CA TRP A 20 -14.22 5.94 5.55
C TRP A 20 -14.28 7.23 4.71
N TYR A 21 -13.62 7.24 3.55
CA TYR A 21 -13.68 8.37 2.61
C TYR A 21 -15.04 8.46 1.90
N GLN A 22 -15.65 7.32 1.53
CA GLN A 22 -16.97 7.29 0.89
C GLN A 22 -18.06 7.94 1.76
N GLN A 23 -18.05 7.67 3.07
CA GLN A 23 -19.00 8.26 4.02
C GLN A 23 -18.88 9.79 4.13
N ARG A 24 -17.71 10.35 3.79
CA ARG A 24 -17.43 11.79 3.89
C ARG A 24 -17.61 12.50 2.57
N SER A 25 -17.15 11.90 1.48
CA SER A 25 -17.22 12.46 0.14
C SER A 25 -16.88 11.43 -0.94
N SER A 26 -17.81 11.24 -1.87
CA SER A 26 -17.58 10.40 -3.05
C SER A 26 -16.42 10.89 -3.92
N SER A 27 -16.13 12.20 -3.94
CA SER A 27 -14.97 12.73 -4.67
C SER A 27 -13.64 12.41 -3.95
N ALA A 28 -13.62 12.45 -2.61
CA ALA A 28 -12.45 12.06 -1.83
C ALA A 28 -12.15 10.56 -1.97
N ALA A 29 -13.19 9.72 -1.95
CA ALA A 29 -13.06 8.28 -2.17
C ALA A 29 -12.46 7.96 -3.55
N ARG A 30 -12.99 8.55 -4.63
CA ARG A 30 -12.45 8.34 -5.99
C ARG A 30 -10.98 8.77 -6.12
N ARG A 31 -10.62 9.89 -5.51
CA ARG A 31 -9.22 10.36 -5.50
C ARG A 31 -8.30 9.45 -4.69
N PHE A 32 -8.80 8.85 -3.60
CA PHE A 32 -8.03 7.89 -2.79
C PHE A 32 -7.74 6.63 -3.60
N VAL A 33 -8.76 6.07 -4.26
CA VAL A 33 -8.60 4.92 -5.17
C VAL A 33 -7.55 5.22 -6.24
N GLY A 34 -7.68 6.36 -6.93
CA GLY A 34 -6.73 6.73 -7.98
C GLY A 34 -5.29 6.90 -7.47
N GLU A 35 -5.09 7.39 -6.25
CA GLU A 35 -3.75 7.53 -5.67
C GLU A 35 -3.15 6.18 -5.28
N VAL A 36 -3.96 5.26 -4.74
CA VAL A 36 -3.53 3.87 -4.46
C VAL A 36 -3.19 3.14 -5.76
N ASP A 37 -4.06 3.19 -6.75
CA ASP A 37 -3.84 2.53 -8.05
C ASP A 37 -2.57 3.06 -8.74
N ARG A 38 -2.37 4.38 -8.71
CA ARG A 38 -1.13 5.01 -9.21
C ARG A 38 0.09 4.48 -8.48
N MET A 39 0.02 4.36 -7.16
CA MET A 39 1.15 3.87 -6.35
C MET A 39 1.46 2.40 -6.68
N VAL A 40 0.45 1.55 -6.72
CA VAL A 40 0.58 0.12 -7.07
C VAL A 40 1.16 -0.05 -8.47
N ALA A 41 0.72 0.74 -9.45
CA ALA A 41 1.28 0.71 -10.79
C ALA A 41 2.76 1.14 -10.82
N VAL A 42 3.15 2.14 -10.03
CA VAL A 42 4.56 2.55 -9.92
C VAL A 42 5.38 1.44 -9.26
N ILE A 43 4.87 0.83 -8.18
CA ILE A 43 5.53 -0.28 -7.50
C ILE A 43 5.71 -1.48 -8.46
N GLY A 44 4.69 -1.87 -9.22
CA GLY A 44 4.78 -2.97 -10.18
C GLY A 44 5.71 -2.69 -11.37
N THR A 45 5.97 -1.42 -11.69
CA THR A 45 6.92 -1.05 -12.77
C THR A 45 8.34 -0.84 -12.26
N GLN A 46 8.50 -0.36 -11.04
CA GLN A 46 9.79 -0.07 -10.41
C GLN A 46 9.78 -0.53 -8.94
N PRO A 47 9.80 -1.85 -8.66
CA PRO A 47 9.68 -2.37 -7.29
C PRO A 47 10.79 -1.88 -6.35
N ASP A 48 11.98 -1.60 -6.88
CA ASP A 48 13.14 -1.13 -6.10
C ASP A 48 13.22 0.39 -5.92
N ARG A 49 12.23 1.14 -6.44
CA ARG A 49 12.24 2.61 -6.44
C ARG A 49 12.22 3.21 -5.03
N TYR A 50 11.48 2.59 -4.12
CA TYR A 50 11.24 3.13 -2.79
C TYR A 50 12.26 2.60 -1.79
N ALA A 51 12.62 3.43 -0.81
CA ALA A 51 13.60 3.06 0.20
C ALA A 51 13.11 1.87 1.04
N TRP A 52 14.08 1.14 1.59
CA TRP A 52 13.80 0.15 2.63
C TRP A 52 13.24 0.85 3.86
N TYR A 53 12.15 0.30 4.40
CA TYR A 53 11.74 0.59 5.76
C TYR A 53 12.62 -0.23 6.72
N GLU A 54 12.67 -1.54 6.47
CA GLU A 54 13.55 -2.53 7.09
C GLU A 54 13.61 -3.70 6.11
N GLU A 55 14.78 -4.22 5.73
CA GLU A 55 14.83 -5.32 4.75
C GLU A 55 14.05 -6.56 5.24
N PRO A 56 13.22 -7.22 4.39
CA PRO A 56 13.01 -7.00 2.94
C PRO A 56 11.80 -6.10 2.60
N PHE A 57 11.36 -5.26 3.53
CA PHE A 57 10.18 -4.39 3.41
C PHE A 57 10.53 -2.99 2.91
N ARG A 58 9.76 -2.52 1.95
CA ARG A 58 9.82 -1.17 1.38
C ARG A 58 8.56 -0.39 1.71
N GLU A 59 8.71 0.92 1.85
CA GLU A 59 7.61 1.84 2.15
C GLU A 59 7.44 2.89 1.04
N ALA A 60 6.22 2.99 0.50
CA ALA A 60 5.86 4.01 -0.48
C ALA A 60 4.70 4.89 0.04
N GLY A 61 5.03 6.11 0.44
CA GLY A 61 4.04 7.09 0.95
C GLY A 61 3.14 7.66 -0.15
N LEU A 62 1.82 7.70 0.10
CA LEU A 62 0.86 8.40 -0.76
C LEU A 62 0.95 9.91 -0.53
N GLN A 63 1.18 10.70 -1.57
CA GLN A 63 1.50 12.13 -1.39
C GLN A 63 0.35 12.98 -0.84
N ARG A 64 -0.90 12.58 -1.13
CA ARG A 64 -2.11 13.36 -0.81
C ARG A 64 -2.92 12.79 0.35
N TYR A 65 -2.47 11.66 0.88
CA TYR A 65 -3.22 10.87 1.84
C TYR A 65 -2.27 10.42 2.95
N PRO A 66 -2.71 10.39 4.22
CA PRO A 66 -1.87 9.97 5.34
C PRO A 66 -1.75 8.44 5.37
N PHE A 67 -1.28 7.84 4.27
CA PHE A 67 -1.14 6.41 4.08
C PHE A 67 0.16 6.08 3.38
N SER A 68 0.70 4.91 3.69
CA SER A 68 1.83 4.30 3.00
C SER A 68 1.45 2.91 2.51
N VAL A 69 2.01 2.53 1.35
CA VAL A 69 1.96 1.15 0.86
C VAL A 69 3.22 0.45 1.35
N ILE A 70 3.05 -0.58 2.18
CA ILE A 70 4.15 -1.42 2.64
C ILE A 70 4.14 -2.70 1.82
N TYR A 71 5.28 -3.01 1.22
CA TYR A 71 5.41 -4.16 0.33
C TYR A 71 6.80 -4.78 0.39
N ARG A 72 6.93 -5.98 -0.14
CA ARG A 72 8.22 -6.61 -0.43
C ARG A 72 8.26 -7.14 -1.85
N VAL A 73 9.47 -7.39 -2.33
CA VAL A 73 9.71 -8.05 -3.61
C VAL A 73 10.00 -9.52 -3.33
N GLU A 74 9.20 -10.41 -3.91
CA GLU A 74 9.38 -11.85 -3.81
C GLU A 74 10.57 -12.33 -4.66
N PRO A 75 11.15 -13.50 -4.40
CA PRO A 75 12.22 -14.05 -5.23
C PRO A 75 11.87 -14.22 -6.71
N SER A 76 10.58 -14.33 -7.05
CA SER A 76 10.09 -14.36 -8.44
C SER A 76 10.22 -13.02 -9.17
N GLY A 77 10.43 -11.92 -8.44
CA GLY A 77 10.34 -10.55 -8.93
C GLY A 77 8.96 -9.92 -8.78
N ASP A 78 7.97 -10.67 -8.27
CA ASP A 78 6.63 -10.17 -7.99
C ASP A 78 6.59 -9.35 -6.70
N VAL A 79 5.52 -8.59 -6.51
CA VAL A 79 5.35 -7.74 -5.33
C VAL A 79 4.20 -8.26 -4.47
N LEU A 80 4.46 -8.39 -3.18
CA LEU A 80 3.42 -8.60 -2.16
C LEU A 80 3.23 -7.33 -1.34
N VAL A 81 2.05 -6.73 -1.42
CA VAL A 81 1.61 -5.62 -0.56
C VAL A 81 1.10 -6.18 0.76
N LEU A 82 1.79 -5.83 1.85
CA LEU A 82 1.53 -6.33 3.21
C LEU A 82 0.59 -5.40 4.00
N ALA A 83 0.61 -4.10 3.68
CA ALA A 83 -0.25 -3.13 4.33
C ALA A 83 -0.55 -1.90 3.46
N ILE A 84 -1.76 -1.35 3.67
CA ILE A 84 -2.12 0.03 3.29
C ILE A 84 -2.21 0.81 4.60
N ALA A 85 -1.04 1.18 5.11
CA ALA A 85 -0.85 1.63 6.47
C ALA A 85 -1.22 3.11 6.62
N HIS A 86 -2.23 3.40 7.43
CA HIS A 86 -2.52 4.78 7.83
C HIS A 86 -1.41 5.30 8.77
N ALA A 87 -1.00 6.56 8.60
CA ALA A 87 0.12 7.17 9.33
C ALA A 87 -0.05 7.22 10.85
N SER A 88 -1.28 7.03 11.36
CA SER A 88 -1.56 6.96 12.81
C SER A 88 -1.45 5.55 13.40
N ARG A 89 -1.16 4.52 12.60
CA ARG A 89 -0.98 3.16 13.11
C ARG A 89 0.44 2.96 13.63
N GLU A 90 0.59 2.04 14.57
CA GLU A 90 1.89 1.66 15.11
C GLU A 90 2.79 1.13 13.99
N PRO A 91 4.04 1.56 13.87
CA PRO A 91 4.94 1.01 12.87
C PRO A 91 5.15 -0.51 13.07
N GLY A 92 5.25 -1.28 11.98
CA GLY A 92 5.61 -2.70 12.05
C GLY A 92 4.48 -3.68 12.38
N TYR A 93 3.22 -3.27 12.55
CA TYR A 93 2.11 -4.22 12.83
C TYR A 93 1.89 -5.27 11.72
N TRP A 94 2.44 -5.03 10.54
CA TRP A 94 2.34 -5.91 9.37
C TRP A 94 3.47 -6.95 9.28
N LEU A 95 4.43 -6.94 10.21
CA LEU A 95 5.56 -7.88 10.21
C LEU A 95 5.10 -9.34 10.34
N ASP A 96 4.02 -9.60 11.07
CA ASP A 96 3.43 -10.94 11.22
C ASP A 96 2.75 -11.46 9.92
N ARG A 97 2.71 -10.64 8.87
CA ARG A 97 2.10 -10.96 7.57
C ARG A 97 3.13 -11.30 6.49
N ALA A 98 4.42 -11.17 6.81
CA ALA A 98 5.53 -11.48 5.95
C ALA A 98 5.71 -13.00 5.80
#